data_AF-A0A2N5IBT6-F1
#
_entry.id   AF-A0A2N5IBT6-F1
#
_cell.length_a   1.000
_cell.length_b   1.000
_cell.length_c   1.000
_cell.angle_alpha   90.00
_cell.angle_beta   90.00
_cell.angle_gamma   90.00
#
_symmetry.space_group_name_H-M   'P 1'
#
loop_
_entity.id
_entity.type
_entity.pdbx_description
1 polymer ?
#
loop_
_entity_poly.entity_id
_entity_poly.type
_entity_poly.pdbx_seq_one_letter_code
_entity_poly.pdbx_strand_id
1 'polypeptide(L)'
;MKFPKTYLSIFWNEAQQIAYLEFLLRGGKTAKVIYLNHPNWQTTESDTYNEFVCVDGLQRATSIIRFVNNEIKVFGHYYSEYEDSPRINQGVKININQLATRKEVLQWYLEFNAGGTVHTEDELNRVRELLTQEQ
;
A
#
# COMPACT_ATOMS: atom_id res chain seq x y z
N MET A 1 -14.07 0.46 3.94
CA MET A 1 -13.05 1.09 3.08
C MET A 1 -12.67 0.10 1.99
N LYS A 2 -12.86 0.42 0.70
CA LYS A 2 -12.36 -0.44 -0.40
C LYS A 2 -10.89 -0.13 -0.61
N PHE A 3 -10.07 -1.16 -0.82
CA PHE A 3 -8.64 -0.98 -1.02
C PHE A 3 -8.34 -0.33 -2.38
N PRO A 4 -7.36 0.59 -2.47
CA PRO A 4 -6.83 1.06 -3.75
C PRO A 4 -6.55 -0.09 -4.71
N LYS A 5 -6.82 0.10 -6.00
CA LYS A 5 -6.37 -0.87 -7.02
C LYS A 5 -4.86 -0.98 -6.97
N THR A 6 -4.35 -2.19 -7.21
CA THR A 6 -2.93 -2.48 -7.25
C THR A 6 -2.64 -3.44 -8.39
N TYR A 7 -1.41 -3.40 -8.89
CA TYR A 7 -0.96 -4.25 -9.98
C TYR A 7 -0.20 -5.48 -9.49
N LEU A 8 -0.10 -5.69 -8.17
CA LEU A 8 0.64 -6.78 -7.53
C LEU A 8 -0.02 -8.15 -7.63
N SER A 9 0.79 -9.19 -7.86
CA SER A 9 0.42 -10.61 -7.71
C SER A 9 0.93 -11.29 -6.43
N ILE A 10 1.89 -10.68 -5.72
CA ILE A 10 2.50 -11.25 -4.51
C ILE A 10 1.87 -10.66 -3.25
N PHE A 11 1.44 -11.54 -2.34
CA PHE A 11 0.77 -11.19 -1.09
C PHE A 11 1.54 -11.68 0.14
N TRP A 12 1.56 -10.89 1.21
CA TRP A 12 2.06 -11.36 2.50
C TRP A 12 1.10 -12.38 3.09
N ASN A 13 1.64 -13.51 3.55
CA ASN A 13 0.88 -14.41 4.39
C ASN A 13 0.60 -13.78 5.76
N GLU A 14 -0.30 -14.37 6.53
CA GLU A 14 -0.74 -13.80 7.81
C GLU A 14 0.42 -13.61 8.81
N ALA A 15 1.38 -14.54 8.87
CA ALA A 15 2.53 -14.42 9.76
C ALA A 15 3.41 -13.19 9.42
N GLN A 16 3.61 -12.91 8.12
CA GLN A 16 4.33 -11.71 7.68
C GLN A 16 3.58 -10.42 8.04
N GLN A 17 2.25 -10.42 7.90
CA GLN A 17 1.40 -9.28 8.27
C GLN A 17 1.48 -9.00 9.78
N ILE A 18 1.36 -10.06 10.60
CA ILE A 18 1.49 -9.96 12.06
C ILE A 18 2.88 -9.44 12.44
N ALA A 19 3.94 -10.00 11.86
CA ALA A 19 5.31 -9.58 12.15
C ALA A 19 5.54 -8.08 11.88
N TYR A 20 5.00 -7.58 10.76
CA TYR A 20 5.05 -6.15 10.45
C TYR A 20 4.29 -5.29 11.47
N LEU A 21 3.09 -5.71 11.86
CA LEU A 21 2.27 -4.99 12.83
C LEU A 21 2.92 -4.95 14.22
N GLU A 22 3.48 -6.07 14.67
CA GLU A 22 4.21 -6.08 15.93
C GLU A 22 5.43 -5.16 15.91
N PHE A 23 6.20 -5.17 14.81
CA PHE A 23 7.31 -4.24 14.62
C PHE A 23 6.84 -2.78 14.67
N LEU A 24 5.72 -2.46 14.01
CA LEU A 24 5.14 -1.13 13.98
C LEU A 24 4.72 -0.66 15.38
N LEU A 25 3.99 -1.50 16.11
CA LEU A 25 3.46 -1.22 17.45
C LEU A 25 4.57 -1.15 18.51
N ARG A 26 5.67 -1.90 18.36
CA ARG A 26 6.89 -1.73 19.19
C ARG A 26 7.62 -0.39 18.94
N GLY A 27 7.14 0.43 18.00
CA GLY A 27 7.71 1.75 17.70
C GLY A 27 8.77 1.75 16.62
N GLY A 28 8.87 0.67 15.82
CA GLY A 28 9.77 0.57 14.67
C GLY A 28 9.71 1.79 13.76
N LYS A 29 10.83 2.20 13.16
CA LYS A 29 10.92 3.51 12.45
C LYS A 29 11.03 3.39 10.92
N THR A 30 11.34 2.21 10.41
CA THR A 30 11.52 1.93 8.98
C THR A 30 10.25 1.35 8.36
N ALA A 31 10.20 1.26 7.02
CA ALA A 31 9.09 0.68 6.28
C ALA A 31 7.71 1.26 6.65
N LYS A 32 7.64 2.58 6.91
CA LYS A 32 6.44 3.29 7.35
C LYS A 32 5.75 4.12 6.27
N VAL A 33 6.26 4.08 5.04
CA VAL A 33 5.75 4.93 3.96
C VAL A 33 4.85 4.10 3.05
N ILE A 34 3.70 4.65 2.69
CA ILE A 34 2.78 4.09 1.69
C ILE A 34 2.65 5.14 0.59
N TYR A 35 2.80 4.69 -0.65
CA TYR A 35 2.72 5.54 -1.84
C TYR A 35 1.45 5.24 -2.61
N LEU A 36 0.63 6.27 -2.78
CA LEU A 36 -0.61 6.22 -3.53
C LEU A 36 -0.54 7.23 -4.69
N ASN A 37 -1.33 6.98 -5.73
CA ASN A 37 -1.68 7.97 -6.72
C ASN A 37 -3.19 8.19 -6.72
N HIS A 38 -3.61 9.45 -6.82
CA HIS A 38 -4.98 9.82 -7.12
C HIS A 38 -4.98 11.23 -7.73
N PRO A 39 -5.33 11.40 -9.02
CA PRO A 39 -5.13 12.64 -9.76
C PRO A 39 -5.88 13.82 -9.13
N ASN A 40 -7.11 13.57 -8.65
CA ASN A 40 -8.01 14.62 -8.16
C ASN A 40 -8.21 14.56 -6.64
N TRP A 41 -7.22 14.10 -5.85
CA TRP A 41 -7.47 13.84 -4.41
C TRP A 41 -7.71 15.10 -3.58
N GLN A 42 -7.31 16.26 -4.11
CA GLN A 42 -7.51 17.58 -3.49
C GLN A 42 -8.72 18.33 -4.05
N THR A 43 -9.43 17.76 -5.03
CA THR A 43 -10.52 18.42 -5.75
C THR A 43 -11.76 17.54 -5.79
N THR A 44 -12.93 18.14 -6.04
CA THR A 44 -14.21 17.43 -6.13
C THR A 44 -14.61 17.07 -7.57
N GLU A 45 -13.85 17.54 -8.55
CA GLU A 45 -14.12 17.37 -9.99
C GLU A 45 -13.18 16.30 -10.57
N SER A 46 -13.69 15.49 -11.51
CA SER A 46 -12.87 14.49 -12.19
C SER A 46 -13.38 14.18 -13.59
N ASP A 47 -12.61 14.60 -14.59
CA ASP A 47 -12.83 14.25 -16.00
C ASP A 47 -12.05 12.97 -16.42
N THR A 48 -11.28 12.38 -15.51
CA THR A 48 -10.43 11.20 -15.72
C THR A 48 -10.67 10.11 -14.66
N TYR A 49 -9.83 9.06 -14.61
CA TYR A 49 -9.97 8.00 -13.61
C TYR A 49 -9.85 8.58 -12.19
N ASN A 50 -10.82 8.26 -11.33
CA ASN A 50 -10.99 8.88 -10.01
C ASN A 50 -10.87 7.87 -8.88
N GLU A 51 -9.80 7.05 -8.92
CA GLU A 51 -9.58 5.98 -7.95
C GLU A 51 -8.18 6.07 -7.37
N PHE A 52 -8.03 5.71 -6.09
CA PHE A 52 -6.72 5.53 -5.50
C PHE A 52 -6.05 4.29 -6.12
N VAL A 53 -4.79 4.46 -6.52
CA VAL A 53 -3.90 3.37 -6.94
C VAL A 53 -2.76 3.27 -5.94
N CYS A 54 -2.51 2.07 -5.41
CA CYS A 54 -1.36 1.84 -4.54
C CYS A 54 -0.13 1.45 -5.37
N VAL A 55 0.90 2.28 -5.29
CA VAL A 55 2.16 2.11 -6.03
C VAL A 55 3.20 1.36 -5.19
N ASP A 56 3.23 1.60 -3.89
CA ASP A 56 4.02 0.83 -2.93
C ASP A 56 3.36 0.82 -1.54
N GLY A 57 3.65 -0.22 -0.76
CA GLY A 57 3.18 -0.39 0.60
C GLY A 57 1.84 -1.11 0.72
N LEU A 58 1.38 -1.79 -0.34
CA LEU A 58 0.13 -2.54 -0.35
C LEU A 58 0.04 -3.47 0.86
N GLN A 59 1.03 -4.36 1.04
CA GLN A 59 0.99 -5.37 2.10
C GLN A 59 0.97 -4.73 3.51
N ARG A 60 1.69 -3.62 3.69
CA ARG A 60 1.71 -2.85 4.95
C ARG A 60 0.34 -2.26 5.24
N ALA A 61 -0.26 -1.61 4.24
CA ALA A 61 -1.59 -1.03 4.37
C ALA A 61 -2.65 -2.12 4.60
N THR A 62 -2.55 -3.27 3.90
CA THR A 62 -3.47 -4.39 4.03
C THR A 62 -3.40 -4.98 5.44
N SER A 63 -2.20 -5.17 5.98
CA SER A 63 -2.00 -5.63 7.35
C SER A 63 -2.68 -4.68 8.35
N ILE A 64 -2.49 -3.37 8.21
CA ILE A 64 -3.09 -2.36 9.10
C ILE A 64 -4.61 -2.38 9.02
N ILE A 65 -5.17 -2.44 7.81
CA ILE A 65 -6.62 -2.46 7.61
C ILE A 65 -7.25 -3.73 8.18
N ARG A 66 -6.66 -4.90 7.92
CA ARG A 66 -7.11 -6.17 8.49
C ARG A 66 -7.08 -6.13 10.02
N PHE A 67 -6.04 -5.56 10.61
CA PHE A 67 -5.94 -5.43 12.07
C PHE A 67 -7.04 -4.52 12.64
N VAL A 68 -7.21 -3.31 12.10
CA VAL A 68 -8.24 -2.36 12.57
C VAL A 68 -9.66 -2.90 12.39
N ASN A 69 -9.89 -3.75 11.38
CA ASN A 69 -11.16 -4.43 11.15
C ASN A 69 -11.38 -5.68 12.03
N ASN A 70 -10.46 -6.01 12.95
CA ASN A 70 -10.49 -7.22 13.77
C ASN A 70 -10.43 -8.54 12.98
N GLU A 71 -9.76 -8.55 11.82
CA GLU A 71 -9.59 -9.75 10.99
C GLU A 71 -8.36 -10.57 11.38
N ILE A 72 -7.36 -9.95 12.01
CA ILE A 72 -6.14 -10.61 12.48
C ILE A 72 -5.79 -10.17 13.90
N LYS A 73 -5.18 -11.09 14.65
CA LYS A 73 -4.68 -10.82 16.01
C LYS A 73 -3.22 -10.40 15.97
N VAL A 74 -2.88 -9.37 16.73
CA VAL A 74 -1.50 -8.92 16.97
C VAL A 74 -1.26 -9.02 18.46
N PHE A 75 -0.12 -9.56 18.88
CA PHE A 75 0.13 -9.91 20.29
C PHE A 75 -0.97 -10.77 20.94
N GLY A 76 -1.65 -11.60 20.14
CA GLY A 76 -2.75 -12.47 20.61
C GLY A 76 -4.11 -11.79 20.74
N HIS A 77 -4.23 -10.50 20.42
CA HIS A 77 -5.43 -9.69 20.60
C HIS A 77 -5.91 -9.05 19.28
N TYR A 78 -7.23 -8.95 19.11
CA TYR A 78 -7.84 -8.11 18.08
C TYR A 78 -7.72 -6.64 18.44
N TYR A 79 -7.81 -5.75 17.45
CA TYR A 79 -7.72 -4.31 17.68
C TYR A 79 -8.74 -3.80 18.71
N SER A 80 -9.98 -4.31 18.69
CA SER A 80 -11.04 -3.94 19.64
C SER A 80 -10.80 -4.41 21.07
N GLU A 81 -9.81 -5.29 21.31
CA GLU A 81 -9.47 -5.81 22.64
C GLU A 81 -8.38 -4.99 23.33
N TYR A 82 -7.77 -4.02 22.63
CA TYR A 82 -6.83 -3.07 23.23
C TYR A 82 -7.60 -1.98 23.97
N GLU A 83 -7.18 -1.69 25.21
CA GLU A 83 -7.76 -0.61 26.03
C GLU A 83 -7.05 0.73 25.79
N ASP A 84 -5.82 0.69 25.25
CA ASP A 84 -5.03 1.86 24.90
C ASP A 84 -5.14 2.21 23.41
N SER A 85 -4.82 3.47 23.09
CA SER A 85 -4.85 3.95 21.70
C SER A 85 -3.43 4.02 21.12
N PRO A 86 -3.23 3.65 19.85
CA PRO A 86 -1.94 3.81 19.19
C PRO A 86 -1.44 5.26 19.25
N ARG A 87 -0.17 5.44 19.60
CA ARG A 87 0.50 6.75 19.66
C ARG A 87 0.88 7.22 18.25
N ILE A 88 1.02 8.54 18.06
CA ILE A 88 1.47 9.16 16.79
C ILE A 88 2.77 8.53 16.25
N ASN A 89 3.68 8.14 17.14
CA ASN A 89 4.96 7.53 16.77
C ASN A 89 4.82 6.10 16.18
N GLN A 90 3.65 5.47 16.28
CA GLN A 90 3.26 4.19 15.66
C GLN A 90 2.51 4.41 14.32
N GLY A 91 2.35 5.66 13.87
CA GLY A 91 1.73 5.99 12.59
C GLY A 91 2.57 5.61 11.37
N VAL A 92 1.91 5.61 10.22
CA VAL A 92 2.50 5.49 8.88
C VAL A 92 2.40 6.82 8.14
N LYS A 93 3.34 7.10 7.25
CA LYS A 93 3.32 8.26 6.35
C LYS A 93 2.64 7.86 5.05
N ILE A 94 1.59 8.58 4.68
CA ILE A 94 0.93 8.44 3.37
C ILE A 94 1.44 9.55 2.45
N ASN A 95 1.99 9.16 1.30
CA ASN A 95 2.35 10.09 0.22
C ASN A 95 1.39 9.85 -0.95
N ILE A 96 0.77 10.90 -1.46
CA ILE A 96 -0.20 10.83 -2.55
C ILE A 96 0.28 11.71 -3.70
N ASN A 97 0.53 11.09 -4.85
CA ASN A 97 0.82 11.79 -6.11
C ASN A 97 -0.46 12.03 -6.92
N GLN A 98 -0.38 12.97 -7.86
CA GLN A 98 -1.47 13.40 -8.74
C GLN A 98 -1.14 13.14 -10.22
N LEU A 99 -0.57 11.98 -10.54
CA LEU A 99 -0.31 11.61 -11.94
C LEU A 99 -1.63 11.42 -12.68
N ALA A 100 -1.76 12.07 -13.83
CA ALA A 100 -3.01 12.24 -14.55
C ALA A 100 -3.43 10.98 -15.31
N THR A 101 -2.46 10.19 -15.77
CA THR A 101 -2.70 9.03 -16.63
C THR A 101 -2.27 7.73 -15.97
N ARG A 102 -2.92 6.62 -16.36
CA ARG A 102 -2.53 5.28 -15.90
C ARG A 102 -1.12 4.90 -16.37
N LYS A 103 -0.74 5.32 -17.58
CA LYS A 103 0.62 5.17 -18.12
C LYS A 103 1.69 5.71 -17.19
N GLU A 104 1.53 6.94 -16.71
CA GLU A 104 2.47 7.57 -15.77
C GLU A 104 2.54 6.81 -14.44
N VAL A 105 1.40 6.31 -13.94
CA VAL A 105 1.37 5.53 -12.70
C VAL A 105 2.09 4.18 -12.85
N LEU A 106 1.90 3.48 -13.97
CA LEU A 106 2.58 2.22 -14.26
C LEU A 106 4.10 2.43 -14.43
N GLN A 107 4.50 3.50 -15.10
CA GLN A 107 5.91 3.88 -15.22
C GLN A 107 6.52 4.13 -13.84
N TRP A 108 5.83 4.92 -12.98
CA TRP A 108 6.29 5.17 -11.62
C TRP A 108 6.38 3.88 -10.79
N TYR A 109 5.41 2.98 -10.92
CA TYR A 109 5.45 1.67 -10.26
C TYR A 109 6.70 0.88 -10.67
N LEU A 110 7.03 0.81 -11.96
CA LEU A 110 8.19 0.08 -12.45
C LEU A 110 9.49 0.72 -11.94
N GLU A 111 9.64 2.03 -12.04
CA GLU A 111 10.83 2.74 -11.57
C GLU A 111 11.06 2.57 -10.07
N PHE A 112 9.99 2.65 -9.28
CA PHE A 112 10.06 2.52 -7.84
C PHE A 112 10.38 1.09 -7.40
N ASN A 113 9.77 0.09 -8.04
CA ASN A 113 9.81 -1.30 -7.61
C ASN A 113 10.88 -2.16 -8.30
N ALA A 114 11.47 -1.69 -9.42
CA ALA A 114 12.53 -2.42 -10.13
C ALA A 114 13.95 -2.11 -9.61
N GLY A 115 14.14 -1.07 -8.81
CA GLY A 115 15.46 -0.65 -8.32
C GLY A 115 16.15 -1.61 -7.33
N GLY A 116 15.51 -2.73 -6.94
CA GLY A 116 16.08 -3.73 -6.03
C GLY A 116 15.30 -5.06 -6.01
N THR A 117 15.65 -5.99 -5.12
CA THR A 117 15.04 -7.34 -5.00
C THR A 117 13.64 -7.36 -4.35
N VAL A 118 12.88 -6.27 -4.49
CA VAL A 118 11.58 -6.13 -3.79
C VAL A 118 10.47 -6.87 -4.54
N HIS A 119 10.57 -6.94 -5.87
CA HIS A 119 9.61 -7.63 -6.74
C HIS A 119 10.30 -8.66 -7.64
N THR A 120 9.58 -9.72 -7.98
CA THR A 120 10.06 -10.72 -8.95
C THR A 120 10.03 -10.15 -10.36
N GLU A 121 10.94 -10.61 -11.23
CA GLU A 121 10.92 -10.18 -12.63
C GLU A 121 9.61 -10.53 -13.35
N ASP A 122 8.96 -11.65 -13.00
CA ASP A 122 7.66 -12.02 -13.57
C ASP A 122 6.58 -10.95 -13.27
N GLU A 123 6.57 -10.42 -12.04
CA GLU A 123 5.66 -9.35 -11.65
C GLU A 123 5.98 -8.05 -12.40
N LEU A 124 7.26 -7.70 -12.51
CA LEU A 124 7.68 -6.50 -13.26
C LEU A 124 7.35 -6.63 -14.75
N ASN A 125 7.53 -7.81 -15.35
CA ASN A 125 7.19 -8.07 -16.75
C ASN A 125 5.70 -7.93 -17.02
N ARG A 126 4.84 -8.44 -16.14
CA ARG A 126 3.38 -8.25 -16.25
C ARG A 126 3.01 -6.77 -16.28
N VAL A 127 3.65 -5.95 -15.44
CA VAL A 127 3.38 -4.51 -15.40
C VAL A 127 3.94 -3.79 -16.64
N ARG A 128 5.09 -4.21 -17.18
CA ARG A 128 5.62 -3.72 -18.47
C ARG A 128 4.67 -4.02 -19.63
N GLU A 129 4.03 -5.18 -19.65
CA GLU A 129 3.01 -5.53 -20.64
C GLU A 129 1.79 -4.61 -20.55
N LEU A 130 1.28 -4.36 -19.34
CA LEU A 130 0.20 -3.39 -19.12
C LEU A 130 0.60 -1.99 -19.61
N LEU A 131 1.82 -1.54 -19.32
CA LEU A 131 2.31 -0.24 -19.76
C LEU A 131 2.35 -0.12 -21.29
N THR A 132 2.72 -1.19 -21.99
CA THR A 132 2.77 -1.23 -23.47
C THR A 132 1.37 -1.11 -24.10
N GLN A 133 0.33 -1.51 -23.37
CA GLN A 133 -1.07 -1.41 -23.81
C GLN A 133 -1.67 0.00 -23.59
N GLU A 134 -1.03 0.85 -22.79
CA GLU A 134 -1.47 2.24 -22.59
C GLU A 134 -0.90 3.12 -23.71
N GLN A 135 -1.77 3.66 -24.57
CA GLN A 135 -1.39 4.59 -25.66
C GLN A 135 -0.77 5.89 -25.10
#